data_AF-A0A651GSR9-F1
#
_entry.id   AF-A0A651GSR9-F1
#
_cell.length_a   1.000
_cell.length_b   1.000
_cell.length_c   1.000
_cell.angle_alpha   90.00
_cell.angle_beta   90.00
_cell.angle_gamma   90.00
#
_symmetry.space_group_name_H-M   'P 1'
#
loop_
_entity.id
_entity.type
_entity.pdbx_description
1 polymer ?
#
loop_
_entity_poly.entity_id
_entity_poly.type
_entity_poly.pdbx_seq_one_letter_code
_entity_poly.pdbx_strand_id
1 'polypeptide(L)'
;MPRSVRTFLPVVGDPVALATAFDGDPARWLPGARRDGQDCFILALRAGSLTRTVRATVGSPWRAGATRWRTLSWDPISEDGEPAAMDRLLPSLDGELGLHAQAGGRTTLLLDARYRPPGGAFGGAFDAVAMHRLARTTVERFLEEVTARLAGEALLLDDGPMPAEPSPSAPRDGPDHHRTPVAAR
;
A
#
# COMPACT_ATOMS: atom_id res chain seq x y z
N MET A 1 -7.89 -26.18 10.34
CA MET A 1 -8.40 -25.05 11.15
C MET A 1 -7.70 -23.77 10.69
N PRO A 2 -8.43 -22.65 10.48
CA PRO A 2 -7.81 -21.36 10.20
C PRO A 2 -6.97 -20.90 11.39
N ARG A 3 -5.91 -20.14 11.12
CA ARG A 3 -5.01 -19.57 12.12
C ARG A 3 -5.04 -18.06 11.99
N SER A 4 -5.00 -17.35 13.11
CA SER A 4 -4.97 -15.89 13.10
C SER A 4 -3.54 -15.36 13.06
N VAL A 5 -3.35 -14.24 12.38
CA VAL A 5 -2.14 -13.44 12.39
C VAL A 5 -2.55 -11.99 12.63
N ARG A 6 -1.83 -11.33 13.53
CA ARG A 6 -2.01 -9.91 13.78
C ARG A 6 -0.64 -9.24 13.84
N THR A 7 -0.43 -8.27 12.97
CA THR A 7 0.85 -7.60 12.78
C THR A 7 0.66 -6.10 12.74
N PHE A 8 1.63 -5.36 13.28
CA PHE A 8 1.64 -3.90 13.32
C PHE A 8 3.00 -3.42 12.82
N LEU A 9 3.02 -2.56 11.80
CA LEU A 9 4.24 -1.96 11.27
C LEU A 9 4.09 -0.43 11.25
N PRO A 10 5.06 0.31 11.80
CA PRO A 10 5.08 1.76 11.65
C PRO A 10 5.25 2.13 10.18
N VAL A 11 4.55 3.18 9.74
CA VAL A 11 4.70 3.77 8.40
C VAL A 11 5.22 5.18 8.56
N VAL A 12 6.32 5.48 7.88
CA VAL A 12 6.93 6.82 7.88
C VAL A 12 6.29 7.65 6.78
N GLY A 13 5.92 8.89 7.11
CA GLY A 13 5.31 9.84 6.18
C GLY A 13 4.31 10.75 6.87
N ASP A 14 3.87 11.80 6.18
CA ASP A 14 2.81 12.68 6.66
C ASP A 14 1.49 11.89 6.84
N PRO A 15 0.82 11.96 8.01
CA PRO A 15 -0.41 11.21 8.26
C PRO A 15 -1.57 11.52 7.30
N VAL A 16 -1.66 12.75 6.77
CA VAL A 16 -2.72 13.15 5.83
C VAL A 16 -2.43 12.58 4.45
N ALA A 17 -1.18 12.66 3.98
CA ALA A 17 -0.74 12.05 2.73
C ALA A 17 -0.87 10.52 2.77
N LEU A 18 -0.45 9.88 3.87
CA LEU A 18 -0.61 8.42 4.07
C LEU A 18 -2.09 8.00 4.08
N ALA A 19 -2.94 8.75 4.77
CA ALA A 19 -4.39 8.53 4.76
C ALA A 19 -4.96 8.63 3.34
N THR A 20 -4.52 9.63 2.58
CA THR A 20 -4.98 9.88 1.21
C THR A 20 -4.51 8.77 0.26
N ALA A 21 -3.25 8.34 0.37
CA ALA A 21 -2.72 7.21 -0.38
C ALA A 21 -3.49 5.91 -0.08
N PHE A 22 -3.76 5.65 1.20
CA PHE A 22 -4.49 4.45 1.62
C PHE A 22 -5.96 4.45 1.19
N ASP A 23 -6.65 5.59 1.25
CA ASP A 23 -8.04 5.74 0.79
C ASP A 23 -8.15 5.76 -0.75
N GLY A 24 -7.04 6.03 -1.45
CA GLY A 24 -6.95 6.04 -2.90
C GLY A 24 -6.94 4.66 -3.57
N ASP A 25 -6.38 4.59 -4.78
CA ASP A 25 -6.33 3.36 -5.57
C ASP A 25 -5.34 2.33 -4.99
N PRO A 26 -5.80 1.12 -4.58
CA PRO A 26 -4.92 0.06 -4.10
C PRO A 26 -3.82 -0.35 -5.08
N ALA A 27 -4.01 -0.19 -6.39
CA ALA A 27 -2.99 -0.52 -7.38
C ALA A 27 -1.66 0.26 -7.19
N ARG A 28 -1.72 1.42 -6.53
CA ARG A 28 -0.54 2.27 -6.30
C ARG A 28 0.34 1.72 -5.17
N TRP A 29 -0.28 1.27 -4.08
CA TRP A 29 0.43 0.84 -2.88
C TRP A 29 0.48 -0.68 -2.68
N LEU A 30 -0.29 -1.49 -3.40
CA LEU A 30 -0.17 -2.95 -3.37
C LEU A 30 1.09 -3.40 -4.14
N PRO A 31 1.89 -4.32 -3.57
CA PRO A 31 3.13 -4.78 -4.20
C PRO A 31 2.86 -5.60 -5.46
N GLY A 32 3.43 -5.17 -6.58
CA GLY A 32 3.35 -5.89 -7.86
C GLY A 32 1.93 -6.07 -8.40
N ALA A 33 0.99 -5.20 -7.98
CA ALA A 33 -0.42 -5.39 -8.30
C ALA A 33 -0.73 -5.20 -9.78
N ARG A 34 -1.27 -6.26 -10.39
CA ARG A 34 -1.92 -6.18 -11.70
C ARG A 34 -3.42 -6.24 -11.50
N ARG A 35 -4.15 -5.22 -11.96
CA ARG A 35 -5.61 -5.18 -11.87
C ARG A 35 -6.25 -6.29 -12.72
N ASP A 36 -7.18 -7.03 -12.12
CA ASP A 36 -7.94 -8.15 -12.71
C ASP A 36 -9.46 -7.95 -12.56
N GLY A 37 -9.87 -6.78 -12.07
CA GLY A 37 -11.25 -6.37 -11.84
C GLY A 37 -11.32 -5.05 -11.07
N GLN A 38 -12.53 -4.66 -10.66
CA GLN A 38 -12.71 -3.41 -9.90
C GLN A 38 -11.93 -3.44 -8.57
N ASP A 39 -12.11 -4.50 -7.80
CA ASP A 39 -11.48 -4.70 -6.48
C ASP A 39 -10.54 -5.91 -6.47
N CYS A 40 -10.26 -6.50 -7.65
CA CYS A 40 -9.51 -7.72 -7.82
C CYS A 40 -8.13 -7.45 -8.43
N PHE A 41 -7.09 -8.08 -7.87
CA PHE A 41 -5.70 -7.90 -8.23
C PHE A 41 -4.99 -9.25 -8.30
N ILE A 42 -4.06 -9.37 -9.23
CA ILE A 42 -3.07 -10.44 -9.24
C ILE A 42 -1.79 -9.93 -8.59
N LEU A 43 -1.32 -10.61 -7.55
CA LEU A 43 -0.10 -10.27 -6.81
C LEU A 43 0.89 -11.42 -6.88
N ALA A 44 2.18 -11.10 -7.03
CA ALA A 44 3.27 -12.07 -6.89
C ALA A 44 3.86 -11.96 -5.47
N LEU A 45 3.52 -12.91 -4.59
CA LEU A 45 3.99 -12.93 -3.20
C LEU A 45 5.23 -13.81 -3.06
N ARG A 46 6.19 -13.37 -2.24
CA ARG A 46 7.37 -14.16 -1.89
C ARG A 46 7.13 -14.97 -0.63
N ALA A 47 7.29 -16.29 -0.74
CA ALA A 47 7.22 -17.24 0.36
C ALA A 47 8.55 -18.00 0.47
N GLY A 48 9.41 -17.58 1.40
CA GLY A 48 10.77 -18.11 1.47
C GLY A 48 11.57 -17.76 0.21
N SER A 49 12.06 -18.78 -0.52
CA SER A 49 12.76 -18.63 -1.80
C SER A 49 11.85 -18.72 -3.02
N LEU A 50 10.54 -18.94 -2.83
CA LEU A 50 9.57 -19.11 -3.91
C LEU A 50 8.78 -17.81 -4.13
N THR A 51 8.46 -17.51 -5.38
CA THR A 51 7.45 -16.51 -5.75
C THR A 51 6.19 -17.24 -6.20
N ARG A 52 5.03 -16.76 -5.76
CA ARG A 52 3.75 -17.40 -6.01
C ARG A 52 2.69 -16.35 -6.29
N THR A 53 1.84 -16.66 -7.25
CA THR A 53 0.82 -15.74 -7.71
C THR A 53 -0.48 -15.98 -6.95
N VAL A 54 -1.10 -14.91 -6.45
CA VAL A 54 -2.40 -14.94 -5.78
C VAL A 54 -3.38 -14.01 -6.45
N ARG A 55 -4.66 -14.36 -6.38
CA ARG A 55 -5.75 -13.43 -6.66
C ARG A 55 -6.16 -12.79 -5.35
N ALA A 56 -5.92 -11.50 -5.21
CA ALA A 56 -6.29 -10.70 -4.06
C ALA A 56 -7.53 -9.85 -4.35
N THR A 57 -8.39 -9.71 -3.33
CA THR A 57 -9.50 -8.76 -3.33
C THR A 57 -9.23 -7.71 -2.26
N VAL A 58 -9.34 -6.42 -2.64
CA VAL A 58 -9.19 -5.29 -1.71
C VAL A 58 -10.45 -4.44 -1.73
N GLY A 59 -11.16 -4.40 -0.61
CA GLY A 59 -12.41 -3.66 -0.52
C GLY A 59 -12.24 -2.15 -0.42
N SER A 60 -13.36 -1.47 -0.58
CA SER A 60 -13.49 -0.03 -0.33
C SER A 60 -13.07 0.36 1.09
N PRO A 61 -12.51 1.56 1.27
CA PRO A 61 -12.08 2.01 2.59
C PRO A 61 -13.30 2.33 3.47
N TRP A 62 -13.23 2.00 4.76
CA TRP A 62 -14.13 2.51 5.79
C TRP A 62 -13.34 3.07 6.97
N ARG A 63 -14.01 3.82 7.85
CA ARG A 63 -13.38 4.44 9.02
C ARG A 63 -14.02 3.92 10.31
N ALA A 64 -13.19 3.61 11.28
CA ALA A 64 -13.59 3.30 12.65
C ALA A 64 -12.65 4.02 13.62
N GLY A 65 -13.14 5.08 14.26
CA GLY A 65 -12.32 5.96 15.09
C GLY A 65 -11.20 6.64 14.29
N ALA A 66 -9.96 6.55 14.81
CA ALA A 66 -8.76 7.07 14.16
C ALA A 66 -8.15 6.10 13.13
N THR A 67 -8.80 4.96 12.87
CA THR A 67 -8.31 3.94 11.94
C THR A 67 -9.12 3.93 10.64
N ARG A 68 -8.41 3.87 9.52
CA ARG A 68 -8.95 3.59 8.19
C ARG A 68 -8.76 2.12 7.90
N TRP A 69 -9.74 1.46 7.33
CA TRP A 69 -9.76 0.03 7.16
C TRP A 69 -10.14 -0.36 5.74
N ARG A 70 -9.62 -1.50 5.28
CA ARG A 70 -10.01 -2.18 4.04
C ARG A 70 -10.06 -3.67 4.30
N THR A 71 -10.97 -4.36 3.62
CA THR A 71 -10.95 -5.82 3.57
C THR A 71 -9.82 -6.22 2.64
N LEU A 72 -9.15 -7.31 3.00
CA LEU A 72 -8.07 -7.88 2.23
C LEU A 72 -8.20 -9.39 2.30
N SER A 73 -8.46 -10.01 1.16
CA SER A 73 -8.42 -11.45 1.02
C SER A 73 -7.56 -11.84 -0.18
N TRP A 74 -6.99 -13.03 -0.15
CA TRP A 74 -6.39 -13.62 -1.33
C TRP A 74 -6.45 -15.14 -1.32
N ASP A 75 -6.51 -15.69 -2.52
CA ASP A 75 -6.41 -17.12 -2.77
C ASP A 75 -5.26 -17.40 -3.76
N PRO A 76 -4.46 -18.46 -3.53
CA PRO A 76 -3.47 -18.92 -4.50
C PRO A 76 -4.11 -19.23 -5.85
N ILE A 77 -3.43 -18.87 -6.94
CA ILE A 77 -3.83 -19.29 -8.28
C ILE A 77 -2.74 -20.15 -8.92
N SER A 78 -3.17 -21.19 -9.62
CA SER A 78 -2.29 -22.06 -10.41
C SER A 78 -1.69 -21.30 -11.58
N GLU A 79 -0.39 -21.47 -11.79
CA GLU A 79 0.25 -21.09 -13.05
C GLU A 79 0.21 -22.28 -14.02
N ASP A 80 0.04 -22.00 -15.31
CA ASP A 80 -0.06 -23.05 -16.33
C ASP A 80 1.19 -23.96 -16.31
N GLY A 81 0.98 -25.25 -16.09
CA GLY A 81 2.04 -26.25 -16.04
C GLY A 81 2.58 -26.58 -14.64
N GLU A 82 2.16 -25.85 -13.59
CA GLU A 82 2.49 -26.22 -12.21
C GLU A 82 1.53 -27.30 -11.69
N PRO A 83 2.02 -28.32 -10.96
CA PRO A 83 1.13 -29.28 -10.33
C PRO A 83 0.27 -28.56 -9.29
N ALA A 84 -1.05 -28.82 -9.28
CA ALA A 84 -2.01 -28.25 -8.31
C ALA A 84 -1.64 -28.47 -6.82
N ALA A 85 -0.65 -29.34 -6.57
CA ALA A 85 -0.03 -29.52 -5.28
C ALA A 85 0.81 -28.33 -4.79
N MET A 86 1.39 -27.57 -5.71
CA MET A 86 2.25 -26.43 -5.45
C MET A 86 1.45 -25.18 -5.06
N ASP A 87 0.23 -25.03 -5.57
CA ASP A 87 -0.70 -23.94 -5.21
C ASP A 87 -1.15 -24.05 -3.75
N ARG A 88 -1.17 -25.28 -3.25
CA ARG A 88 -1.39 -25.61 -1.86
C ARG A 88 -0.11 -25.42 -1.02
N LEU A 89 0.79 -24.50 -1.36
CA LEU A 89 1.91 -24.12 -0.48
C LEU A 89 1.79 -22.68 0.03
N LEU A 90 1.05 -21.82 -0.68
CA LEU A 90 0.66 -20.52 -0.13
C LEU A 90 -0.64 -20.65 0.68
N PRO A 91 -0.74 -19.94 1.82
CA PRO A 91 -2.00 -19.86 2.53
C PRO A 91 -2.96 -18.89 1.81
N SER A 92 -4.24 -19.27 1.74
CA SER A 92 -5.31 -18.28 1.54
C SER A 92 -5.36 -17.37 2.76
N LEU A 93 -5.59 -16.08 2.55
CA LEU A 93 -5.74 -15.08 3.60
C LEU A 93 -7.11 -14.41 3.49
N ASP A 94 -7.72 -14.14 4.63
CA ASP A 94 -8.94 -13.37 4.75
C ASP A 94 -8.84 -12.49 6.00
N GLY A 95 -8.94 -11.18 5.83
CA GLY A 95 -8.72 -10.24 6.93
C GLY A 95 -8.98 -8.79 6.59
N GLU A 96 -8.49 -7.94 7.48
CA GLU A 96 -8.65 -6.49 7.41
C GLU A 96 -7.27 -5.83 7.53
N LEU A 97 -7.00 -4.90 6.61
CA LEU A 97 -5.84 -4.04 6.61
C LEU A 97 -6.28 -2.67 7.14
N GLY A 98 -5.61 -2.18 8.18
CA GLY A 98 -5.91 -0.90 8.80
C GLY A 98 -4.73 0.05 8.78
N LEU A 99 -5.00 1.35 8.61
CA LEU A 99 -4.05 2.43 8.80
C LEU A 99 -4.52 3.28 9.99
N HIS A 100 -3.77 3.23 11.09
CA HIS A 100 -4.11 3.94 12.32
C HIS A 100 -3.21 5.17 12.50
N ALA A 101 -3.83 6.34 12.62
CA ALA A 101 -3.14 7.58 12.98
C ALA A 101 -3.09 7.73 14.51
N GLN A 102 -1.89 7.83 15.06
CA GLN A 102 -1.64 7.99 16.48
C GLN A 102 -1.46 9.47 16.85
N ALA A 103 -1.65 9.78 18.13
CA ALA A 103 -1.27 11.08 18.67
C ALA A 103 0.24 11.33 18.47
N GLY A 104 0.62 12.54 18.07
CA GLY A 104 2.01 12.91 17.79
C GLY A 104 2.49 12.60 16.36
N GLY A 105 1.56 12.38 15.41
CA GLY A 105 1.87 12.31 13.97
C GLY A 105 2.45 10.98 13.50
N ARG A 106 2.39 9.92 14.32
CA ARG A 106 2.84 8.58 13.92
C ARG A 106 1.70 7.82 13.26
N THR A 107 2.02 7.04 12.25
CA THR A 107 1.05 6.19 11.56
C THR A 107 1.48 4.73 11.65
N THR A 108 0.54 3.82 11.92
CA THR A 108 0.79 2.38 12.00
C THR A 108 -0.12 1.65 11.04
N LEU A 109 0.46 0.82 10.17
CA LEU A 109 -0.26 -0.17 9.38
C LEU A 109 -0.49 -1.40 10.26
N LEU A 110 -1.70 -1.92 10.27
CA LEU A 110 -2.08 -3.10 11.01
C LEU A 110 -2.74 -4.09 10.07
N LEU A 111 -2.51 -5.38 10.29
CA LEU A 111 -3.26 -6.45 9.65
C LEU A 111 -3.87 -7.32 10.74
N ASP A 112 -5.17 -7.56 10.65
CA ASP A 112 -5.87 -8.59 11.41
C ASP A 112 -6.46 -9.59 10.43
N ALA A 113 -5.85 -10.77 10.33
CA ALA A 113 -6.22 -11.73 9.32
C ALA A 113 -6.25 -13.15 9.85
N ARG A 114 -7.08 -13.96 9.20
CA ARG A 114 -7.09 -15.40 9.32
C ARG A 114 -6.51 -15.97 8.05
N TYR A 115 -5.62 -16.92 8.19
CA TYR A 115 -5.12 -17.66 7.05
C TYR A 115 -5.45 -19.14 7.20
N ARG A 116 -5.74 -19.77 6.07
CA ARG A 116 -5.89 -21.22 6.00
C ARG A 116 -4.54 -21.80 5.63
N PRO A 117 -3.87 -22.55 6.52
CA PRO A 117 -2.62 -23.17 6.15
C PRO A 117 -2.85 -24.15 5.00
N PRO A 118 -1.85 -24.34 4.15
CA PRO A 118 -1.90 -25.36 3.11
C PRO A 118 -2.15 -26.75 3.70
N GLY A 119 -3.09 -27.53 3.15
CA GLY A 119 -3.27 -28.93 3.57
C GLY A 119 -4.64 -29.56 3.31
N GLY A 120 -4.76 -30.23 2.17
CA GLY A 120 -5.59 -31.42 2.00
C GLY A 120 -4.69 -32.53 1.47
N ALA A 121 -4.50 -33.60 2.26
CA ALA A 121 -3.76 -34.83 1.93
C ALA A 121 -2.47 -34.66 1.10
N PHE A 122 -1.39 -34.16 1.71
CA PHE A 122 -0.03 -34.48 1.24
C PHE A 122 0.59 -35.53 2.17
N GLY A 123 0.76 -36.74 1.64
CA GLY A 123 1.73 -37.69 2.15
C GLY A 123 3.11 -37.22 1.72
N GLY A 124 3.96 -36.83 2.67
CA GLY A 124 5.33 -36.38 2.40
C GLY A 124 5.80 -35.26 3.31
N ALA A 125 6.04 -35.58 4.59
CA ALA A 125 6.99 -34.94 5.51
C ALA A 125 7.25 -33.41 5.44
N PHE A 126 6.23 -32.56 5.32
CA PHE A 126 6.37 -31.14 5.71
C PHE A 126 5.72 -30.90 7.06
N ASP A 127 6.54 -30.53 8.05
CA ASP A 127 6.07 -30.21 9.39
C ASP A 127 5.10 -29.00 9.34
N ALA A 128 3.96 -29.12 10.02
CA ALA A 128 2.97 -28.06 10.12
C ALA A 128 3.56 -26.76 10.69
N VAL A 129 4.62 -26.87 11.50
CA VAL A 129 5.38 -25.72 12.03
C VAL A 129 6.13 -24.98 10.92
N ALA A 130 6.72 -25.69 9.94
CA ALA A 130 7.43 -25.06 8.83
C ALA A 130 6.45 -24.26 7.94
N MET A 131 5.27 -24.82 7.66
CA MET A 131 4.23 -24.14 6.87
C MET A 131 3.64 -22.93 7.60
N HIS A 132 3.49 -23.02 8.92
CA HIS A 132 3.10 -21.88 9.76
C HIS A 132 4.10 -20.72 9.65
N ARG A 133 5.40 -21.03 9.72
CA ARG A 133 6.47 -20.02 9.58
C ARG A 133 6.48 -19.41 8.19
N LEU A 134 6.30 -20.23 7.16
CA LEU A 134 6.22 -19.76 5.77
C LEU A 134 5.06 -18.76 5.61
N ALA A 135 3.86 -19.15 6.05
CA ALA A 135 2.68 -18.29 6.02
C ALA A 135 2.91 -16.94 6.72
N ARG A 136 3.46 -16.99 7.93
CA ARG A 136 3.78 -15.79 8.70
C ARG A 136 4.80 -14.90 7.99
N THR A 137 5.88 -15.48 7.47
CA THR A 137 6.93 -14.74 6.74
C THR A 137 6.39 -14.08 5.49
N THR A 138 5.50 -14.77 4.74
CA THR A 138 4.83 -14.19 3.56
C THR A 138 4.01 -12.97 3.95
N VAL A 139 3.23 -13.06 5.02
CA VAL A 139 2.40 -11.96 5.51
C VAL A 139 3.24 -10.78 6.00
N GLU A 140 4.30 -11.05 6.78
CA GLU A 140 5.21 -10.02 7.28
C GLU A 140 5.89 -9.28 6.12
N ARG A 141 6.43 -10.00 5.14
CA ARG A 141 7.04 -9.39 3.94
C ARG A 141 6.04 -8.61 3.09
N PHE A 142 4.84 -9.14 2.89
CA PHE A 142 3.79 -8.43 2.19
C PHE A 142 3.49 -7.08 2.87
N LEU A 143 3.38 -7.06 4.20
CA LEU A 143 3.14 -5.81 4.92
C LEU A 143 4.33 -4.85 4.86
N GLU A 144 5.57 -5.35 4.96
CA GLU A 144 6.76 -4.53 4.77
C GLU A 144 6.74 -3.83 3.40
N GLU A 145 6.43 -4.58 2.33
CA GLU A 145 6.33 -4.02 0.98
C GLU A 145 5.18 -3.01 0.86
N VAL A 146 4.01 -3.28 1.45
CA VAL A 146 2.89 -2.32 1.48
C VAL A 146 3.29 -1.04 2.22
N THR A 147 3.96 -1.14 3.37
CA THR A 147 4.39 0.06 4.12
C THR A 147 5.37 0.91 3.32
N ALA A 148 6.34 0.28 2.65
CA ALA A 148 7.31 0.98 1.82
C ALA A 148 6.63 1.72 0.65
N ARG A 149 5.65 1.07 0.00
CA ARG A 149 4.91 1.68 -1.11
C ARG A 149 3.96 2.79 -0.65
N LEU A 150 3.27 2.63 0.48
CA LEU A 150 2.44 3.69 1.06
C LEU A 150 3.28 4.92 1.40
N ALA A 151 4.47 4.74 1.97
CA ALA A 151 5.38 5.84 2.24
C ALA A 151 5.82 6.55 0.95
N GLY A 152 6.15 5.79 -0.10
CA GLY A 152 6.48 6.34 -1.41
C GLY A 152 5.34 7.15 -2.05
N GLU A 153 4.12 6.61 -2.03
CA GLU A 153 2.93 7.32 -2.54
C GLU A 153 2.61 8.58 -1.73
N ALA A 154 2.78 8.53 -0.40
CA ALA A 154 2.58 9.71 0.43
C ALA A 154 3.60 10.83 0.12
N LEU A 155 4.87 10.49 -0.13
CA LEU A 155 5.88 11.46 -0.56
C LEU A 155 5.49 12.13 -1.89
N LEU A 156 4.99 11.36 -2.86
CA LEU A 156 4.53 11.90 -4.14
C LEU A 156 3.31 12.84 -4.00
N LEU A 157 2.48 12.62 -2.98
CA LEU A 157 1.33 13.48 -2.69
C LEU A 157 1.74 14.76 -1.94
N ASP A 158 2.82 14.71 -1.16
CA ASP A 158 3.38 15.86 -0.45
C ASP A 158 4.12 16.81 -1.41
N ASP A 159 4.72 16.28 -2.49
CA ASP A 159 5.50 17.03 -3.49
C ASP A 159 4.67 17.86 -4.52
N GLY A 160 3.40 18.16 -4.26
CA GLY A 160 2.55 18.95 -5.18
C GLY A 160 2.32 20.43 -4.78
N PRO A 161 2.37 21.38 -5.74
CA PRO A 161 3.43 21.65 -6.70
C PRO A 161 4.61 22.37 -6.04
N MET A 162 5.81 22.26 -6.64
CA MET A 162 6.92 23.20 -6.46
C MET A 162 6.38 24.63 -6.30
N PRO A 163 6.79 25.42 -5.28
CA PRO A 163 6.52 26.84 -5.31
C PRO A 163 7.06 27.34 -6.64
N ALA A 164 6.17 27.87 -7.49
CA ALA A 164 6.58 28.53 -8.72
C ALA A 164 7.78 29.40 -8.36
N GLU A 165 8.93 29.14 -8.98
CA GLU A 165 10.10 29.98 -8.80
C GLU A 165 9.60 31.43 -8.87
N PRO A 166 9.97 32.29 -7.90
CA PRO A 166 9.59 33.69 -7.99
C PRO A 166 10.10 34.18 -9.34
N SER A 167 9.17 34.36 -10.27
CA SER A 167 9.42 34.87 -11.61
C SER A 167 10.37 36.05 -11.45
N PRO A 168 11.55 36.06 -12.10
CA PRO A 168 12.56 37.08 -11.88
C PRO A 168 11.87 38.42 -12.04
N SER A 169 11.78 39.13 -10.91
CA SER A 169 11.07 40.38 -10.79
C SER A 169 11.50 41.26 -11.95
N ALA A 170 10.54 41.59 -12.81
CA ALA A 170 10.73 42.62 -13.81
C ALA A 170 11.36 43.83 -13.11
N PRO A 171 12.43 44.44 -13.67
CA PRO A 171 13.06 45.57 -13.04
C PRO A 171 12.00 46.65 -12.81
N ARG A 172 11.82 47.01 -11.53
CA ARG A 172 11.11 48.22 -11.13
C ARG A 172 11.97 49.40 -11.60
N ASP A 173 11.78 49.85 -12.84
CA ASP A 173 12.16 51.20 -13.21
C ASP A 173 11.13 52.16 -12.63
N GLY A 174 11.65 53.03 -11.76
CA GLY A 174 10.89 53.97 -10.95
C GLY A 174 10.27 55.12 -11.74
N PRO A 175 9.61 56.05 -11.02
CA PRO A 175 8.62 56.93 -11.60
C PRO A 175 9.19 58.25 -12.12
N ASP A 176 8.49 58.75 -13.12
CA ASP A 176 8.14 60.16 -13.41
C ASP A 176 9.23 61.13 -13.88
N HIS A 177 8.98 61.78 -15.03
CA HIS A 177 9.00 63.24 -15.22
C HIS A 177 8.61 63.58 -16.66
N HIS A 178 7.31 63.75 -16.95
CA HIS A 178 6.92 64.67 -18.02
C HIS A 178 5.71 65.52 -17.62
N ARG A 179 6.04 66.69 -17.09
CA ARG A 179 5.18 67.84 -16.91
C ARG A 179 5.21 68.66 -18.21
N THR A 180 4.10 68.73 -18.92
CA THR A 180 3.74 69.83 -19.84
C THR A 180 2.67 70.70 -19.15
N PRO A 181 2.29 71.91 -19.61
CA PRO A 181 2.83 72.77 -20.68
C PRO A 181 3.08 74.24 -20.19
N VAL A 182 3.77 75.07 -20.99
CA VAL A 182 3.54 76.53 -20.97
C VAL A 182 3.57 77.05 -22.41
N ALA A 183 2.40 77.48 -22.86
CA ALA A 183 2.26 78.40 -23.97
C ALA A 183 2.55 79.82 -23.46
N ALA A 184 3.41 80.56 -24.17
CA ALA A 184 3.43 82.01 -24.11
C ALA A 184 4.08 82.61 -25.37
N ARG A 185 3.23 83.30 -26.12
CA ARG A 185 3.48 84.38 -27.10
C ARG A 185 3.91 84.01 -28.51
#